data_AF-A0A2D5I3D6-F1
#
_entry.id   AF-A0A2D5I3D6-F1
#
_cell.length_a   1.000
_cell.length_b   1.000
_cell.length_c   1.000
_cell.angle_alpha   90.00
_cell.angle_beta   90.00
_cell.angle_gamma   90.00
#
_symmetry.space_group_name_H-M   'P 1'
#
loop_
_entity.id
_entity.type
_entity.pdbx_description
1 polymer ?
#
loop_
_entity_poly.entity_id
_entity_poly.type
_entity_poly.pdbx_seq_one_letter_code
_entity_poly.pdbx_strand_id
1 'polypeptide(L)' 'MKKYIILGVLFSSVLNGCSKSSKSPEELCVEAQLKLYDQAKPGTKQRSYFDTAFKSRDAYNAWAWRECMKK' A
#
# COMPACT_ATOMS: atom_id res chain seq x y z
N MET A 1 -13.50 30.23 21.59
CA MET A 1 -13.10 29.00 22.31
C MET A 1 -14.11 27.89 22.02
N LYS A 2 -13.67 26.64 22.15
CA LYS A 2 -14.43 25.38 22.17
C LYS A 2 -14.67 24.67 20.82
N LYS A 3 -13.67 23.83 20.53
CA LYS A 3 -13.64 22.70 19.61
C LYS A 3 -14.74 21.70 19.96
N TYR A 4 -15.58 21.32 19.01
CA TYR A 4 -16.41 20.13 19.10
C TYR A 4 -16.73 19.60 17.71
N ILE A 5 -15.93 18.69 17.16
CA ILE A 5 -16.43 17.68 16.24
C ILE A 5 -15.73 16.34 16.53
N ILE A 6 -16.42 15.53 17.33
CA ILE A 6 -16.64 14.09 17.14
C ILE A 6 -15.38 13.26 16.90
N LEU A 7 -14.70 12.94 18.00
CA LEU A 7 -13.78 11.80 18.10
C LEU A 7 -14.63 10.53 18.29
N GLY A 8 -15.20 10.02 17.21
CA GLY A 8 -16.09 8.86 17.26
C GLY A 8 -16.14 8.15 15.92
N VAL A 9 -15.86 6.85 15.99
CA VAL A 9 -16.19 5.84 14.97
C VAL A 9 -15.24 5.72 13.77
N LEU A 10 -14.02 5.21 13.97
CA LEU A 10 -13.30 4.51 12.88
C LEU A 10 -12.43 3.32 13.32
N PHE A 11 -12.47 2.90 14.60
CA PHE A 11 -11.62 1.80 15.10
C PHE A 11 -12.33 0.47 15.38
N SER A 12 -13.55 0.26 14.85
CA SER A 12 -14.37 -0.92 15.19
C SER A 12 -14.84 -1.73 13.97
N SER A 13 -14.05 -1.82 12.90
CA SER A 13 -14.48 -2.57 11.70
C SER A 13 -13.45 -3.48 11.05
N VAL A 14 -12.31 -3.77 11.70
CA VAL A 14 -11.30 -4.71 11.15
C VAL A 14 -11.43 -6.11 11.77
N LEU A 15 -12.66 -6.59 11.92
CA LEU A 15 -12.94 -7.99 12.29
C LEU A 15 -13.98 -8.64 11.36
N ASN A 16 -14.25 -8.04 10.19
CA ASN A 16 -15.18 -8.62 9.23
C ASN A 16 -14.42 -9.07 7.98
N GLY A 17 -14.17 -10.38 7.92
CA GLY A 17 -13.74 -11.05 6.70
C GLY A 17 -12.23 -11.18 6.53
N CYS A 18 -11.58 -12.07 7.28
CA CYS A 18 -10.56 -12.92 6.66
C CYS A 18 -11.26 -13.79 5.61
N SER A 19 -11.70 -13.18 4.50
CA SER A 19 -11.94 -13.91 3.27
C SER A 19 -10.69 -14.73 3.05
N LYS A 20 -10.84 -16.06 2.96
CA LYS A 20 -9.80 -16.97 2.56
C LYS A 20 -9.22 -16.47 1.25
N SER A 21 -8.22 -15.60 1.33
CA SER A 21 -7.50 -15.12 0.17
C SER A 21 -6.71 -16.32 -0.30
N SER A 22 -7.00 -16.79 -1.51
CA SER A 22 -6.22 -17.86 -2.14
C SER A 22 -4.77 -17.44 -2.42
N LYS A 23 -4.45 -16.16 -2.19
CA LYS A 23 -3.12 -15.57 -2.36
C LYS A 23 -2.26 -15.82 -1.13
N SER A 24 -1.01 -16.19 -1.39
CA SER A 24 0.05 -16.29 -0.39
C SER A 24 0.28 -14.95 0.34
N PRO A 25 0.83 -14.97 1.57
CA PRO A 25 1.23 -13.75 2.28
C PRO A 25 2.16 -12.86 1.45
N GLU A 26 3.03 -13.45 0.65
CA GLU A 26 3.97 -12.76 -0.23
C GLU A 26 3.24 -12.05 -1.38
N GLU A 27 2.24 -12.68 -2.00
CA GLU A 27 1.38 -12.03 -3.00
C GLU A 27 0.60 -10.85 -2.42
N LEU A 28 0.09 -10.99 -1.19
CA LEU A 28 -0.60 -9.90 -0.50
C LEU A 28 0.34 -8.74 -0.18
N CYS A 29 1.59 -9.03 0.19
CA CYS A 29 2.63 -8.02 0.40
C CYS A 29 2.92 -7.25 -0.90
N VAL A 30 3.11 -7.96 -2.02
CA VAL A 30 3.38 -7.34 -3.32
C VAL A 30 2.20 -6.48 -3.77
N GLU A 31 0.97 -6.96 -3.61
CA GLU A 31 -0.23 -6.21 -3.97
C GLU A 31 -0.36 -4.92 -3.15
N ALA A 32 -0.05 -4.97 -1.84
CA ALA A 32 -0.02 -3.78 -1.00
C ALA A 32 1.04 -2.77 -1.48
N GLN A 33 2.23 -3.24 -1.84
CA GLN A 33 3.29 -2.37 -2.37
C GLN A 33 2.87 -1.71 -3.69
N LEU A 34 2.33 -2.48 -4.64
CA LEU A 34 1.86 -1.96 -5.92
C LEU A 34 0.74 -0.93 -5.74
N LYS A 35 -0.15 -1.15 -4.79
CA LYS A 35 -1.20 -0.18 -4.45
C LYS A 35 -0.62 1.15 -3.98
N LEU A 36 0.47 1.15 -3.22
CA LEU A 36 1.16 2.39 -2.82
C LEU A 36 1.73 3.15 -4.02
N TYR A 37 2.30 2.43 -5.00
CA TYR A 37 2.80 3.03 -6.23
C TYR A 37 1.66 3.63 -7.05
N ASP A 38 0.56 2.89 -7.21
CA ASP A 38 -0.60 3.32 -8.02
C ASP A 38 -1.34 4.50 -7.37
N GLN A 39 -1.29 4.63 -6.04
CA GLN A 39 -1.85 5.77 -5.31
C GLN A 39 -0.98 7.03 -5.40
N ALA A 40 0.29 6.92 -5.79
CA ALA A 40 1.17 8.08 -5.92
C ALA A 40 0.83 8.88 -7.18
N LYS A 41 0.17 10.03 -6.97
CA LYS A 41 -0.27 10.93 -8.05
C LYS A 41 0.92 11.53 -8.82
N PRO A 42 0.84 11.67 -10.15
CA PRO A 42 1.81 12.41 -10.95
C PRO A 42 2.08 13.81 -10.38
N GLY A 43 3.36 14.24 -10.39
CA GLY A 43 3.77 15.55 -9.89
C GLY A 43 3.91 15.67 -8.36
N THR A 44 3.68 14.59 -7.60
CA THR A 44 3.96 14.56 -6.16
C THR A 44 5.38 14.11 -5.87
N LYS A 45 5.95 14.55 -4.73
CA LYS A 45 7.28 14.09 -4.28
C LYS A 45 7.38 12.57 -4.18
N GLN A 46 6.31 11.91 -3.73
CA GLN A 46 6.25 10.46 -3.62
C GLN A 46 6.33 9.79 -5.00
N ARG A 47 5.61 10.32 -6.00
CA ARG A 47 5.70 9.79 -7.36
C ARG A 47 7.06 10.07 -7.99
N SER A 48 7.65 11.24 -7.78
CA SER A 48 9.02 11.53 -8.24
C SER A 48 10.05 10.59 -7.63
N TYR A 49 9.90 10.21 -6.35
CA TYR A 49 10.74 9.19 -5.73
C TYR A 49 10.60 7.85 -6.45
N PHE A 50 9.36 7.40 -6.68
CA PHE A 50 9.11 6.17 -7.42
C PHE A 50 9.67 6.21 -8.83
N ASP A 51 9.46 7.27 -9.60
CA ASP A 51 9.95 7.38 -10.97
C ASP A 51 11.50 7.46 -11.03
N THR A 52 12.14 8.04 -10.00
CA THR A 52 13.60 8.11 -9.90
C THR A 52 14.21 6.77 -9.47
N ALA A 53 13.65 6.14 -8.44
CA ALA A 53 14.17 4.89 -7.88
C ALA A 53 13.80 3.67 -8.75
N PHE A 54 12.61 3.70 -9.33
CA PHE A 54 12.02 2.61 -10.10
C PHE A 54 11.48 3.19 -11.42
N LYS A 55 12.34 3.13 -12.44
CA LYS A 55 12.11 3.67 -13.80
C LYS A 55 10.77 3.28 -14.45
N SER A 56 10.11 2.24 -13.94
CA SER A 56 8.77 1.81 -14.34
C SER A 56 8.05 1.09 -13.20
N ARG A 57 6.73 0.98 -13.32
CA ARG A 57 5.89 0.17 -12.43
C ARG A 57 6.34 -1.29 -12.38
N ASP A 58 6.80 -1.85 -13.50
CA ASP A 58 7.29 -3.24 -13.57
C ASP A 58 8.60 -3.42 -12.81
N ALA A 59 9.51 -2.45 -12.88
CA ALA A 59 10.74 -2.45 -12.08
C ALA A 59 10.41 -2.40 -10.57
N TYR A 60 9.39 -1.62 -10.20
CA TYR A 60 8.89 -1.57 -8.84
C TYR A 60 8.21 -2.89 -8.41
N ASN A 61 7.42 -3.53 -9.28
CA ASN A 61 6.83 -4.84 -9.04
C ASN A 61 7.91 -5.91 -8.77
N ALA A 62 8.95 -5.96 -9.61
CA ALA A 62 10.06 -6.90 -9.44
C ALA A 62 10.84 -6.65 -8.14
N TRP A 63 11.00 -5.38 -7.74
CA TRP A 63 11.56 -5.04 -6.43
C TRP A 63 10.65 -5.50 -5.29
N ALA A 64 9.34 -5.23 -5.37
CA ALA A 64 8.38 -5.63 -4.35
C ALA A 64 8.38 -7.15 -4.14
N TRP A 65 8.41 -7.94 -5.22
CA TRP A 65 8.55 -9.40 -5.12
C TRP A 65 9.83 -9.82 -4.40
N ARG A 66 10.98 -9.19 -4.72
CA ARG A 66 12.24 -9.50 -4.03
C ARG A 66 12.18 -9.17 -2.54
N GLU A 67 11.61 -8.02 -2.18
CA GLU A 67 11.51 -7.62 -0.77
C GLU A 67 10.50 -8.46 0.01
N CYS A 68 9.33 -8.75 -0.57
CA CYS A 68 8.29 -9.54 0.08
C CYS A 68 8.66 -11.03 0.23
N MET A 69 9.63 -11.52 -0.56
CA MET A 69 10.13 -12.90 -0.48
C MET A 69 11.40 -13.05 0.38
N LYS A 70 12.00 -11.95 0.84
CA LYS A 70 13.15 -12.01 1.78
C LYS A 70 12.64 -12.50 3.13
N LYS A 71 13.11 -13.67 3.54
CA LYS A 71 12.89 -14.25 4.87
C LYS A 71 13.93 -13.77 5.87
#